data_AF-T1GYM2-F1
#
_entry.id   AF-T1GYM2-F1
#
_cell.length_a   1.000
_cell.length_b   1.000
_cell.length_c   1.000
_cell.angle_alpha   90.00
_cell.angle_beta   90.00
_cell.angle_gamma   90.00
#
_symmetry.space_group_name_H-M   'P 1'
#
loop_
_entity.id
_entity.type
_entity.pdbx_description
1 polymer ?
#
loop_
_entity_poly.entity_id
_entity_poly.type
_entity_poly.pdbx_seq_one_letter_code
_entity_poly.pdbx_strand_id
1 'polypeptide(L)' 'MVGLVILYDHVHPVGAFVKSSHVDVKGCVRMLQAQPAVKAEPLLNALRYTTKHLNEENTPKNIRNLLAA' A
#
# COMPACT_ATOMS: atom_id res chain seq x y z
N MET A 1 -7.50 9.06 1.34
CA MET A 1 -6.09 8.60 1.45
C MET A 1 -5.84 7.35 0.62
N VAL A 2 -6.40 6.18 0.95
CA VAL A 2 -6.12 4.89 0.26
C VAL A 2 -6.33 4.94 -1.26
N GLY A 3 -7.43 5.53 -1.73
CA GLY A 3 -7.67 5.70 -3.17
C GLY A 3 -6.59 6.49 -3.88
N LEU A 4 -6.00 7.51 -3.25
CA LEU A 4 -4.89 8.28 -3.82
C LEU A 4 -3.59 7.47 -3.89
N VAL A 5 -3.33 6.61 -2.91
CA VAL A 5 -2.17 5.69 -2.94
C VAL A 5 -2.31 4.74 -4.12
N ILE A 6 -3.51 4.16 -4.33
CA ILE A 6 -3.79 3.27 -5.45
C ILE A 6 -3.63 4.00 -6.78
N LEU A 7 -4.18 5.20 -6.92
CA LEU A 7 -4.06 5.99 -8.16
C LEU A 7 -2.60 6.39 -8.43
N TYR A 8 -1.87 6.84 -7.42
CA TYR A 8 -0.44 7.16 -7.55
C TYR A 8 0.35 5.93 -7.98
N ASP A 9 0.06 4.77 -7.41
CA ASP A 9 0.71 3.52 -7.80
C ASP A 9 0.45 3.16 -9.26
N HIS A 10 -0.66 3.54 -9.87
CA HIS A 10 -0.91 3.29 -11.30
C HIS A 10 -0.29 4.32 -12.22
N VAL A 11 -0.26 5.60 -11.81
CA VAL A 11 0.15 6.72 -12.66
C VAL A 11 1.65 6.95 -12.60
N HIS A 12 2.28 6.75 -11.44
CA HIS A 12 3.70 7.00 -11.27
C HIS A 12 4.55 5.87 -11.89
N PRO A 13 5.59 6.16 -12.69
CA PRO A 13 6.34 5.14 -13.44
C PRO A 13 6.97 4.04 -12.59
N VAL A 14 7.36 4.36 -11.36
CA VAL A 14 7.99 3.43 -10.40
C VAL A 14 7.04 2.99 -9.27
N GLY A 15 5.78 3.43 -9.31
CA GLY A 15 4.78 3.08 -8.31
C GLY A 15 4.94 3.75 -6.94
N ALA A 16 4.07 3.36 -6.01
CA ALA A 16 3.98 3.91 -4.65
C ALA A 16 4.91 3.23 -3.65
N PHE A 17 5.39 2.02 -3.94
CA PHE A 17 6.04 1.13 -2.97
C PHE A 17 7.58 1.15 -2.98
N VAL A 18 8.19 1.95 -3.86
CA VAL A 18 9.65 2.12 -3.88
C VAL A 18 10.12 2.99 -2.71
N LYS A 19 11.37 2.78 -2.25
CA LYS A 19 11.93 3.53 -1.10
C LYS A 19 11.98 5.04 -1.33
N SER A 20 12.13 5.49 -2.57
CA SER A 20 12.19 6.90 -2.96
C SER A 20 10.81 7.51 -3.26
N SER A 21 9.73 6.77 -3.03
CA SER A 21 8.36 7.26 -3.25
C SER A 21 8.07 8.43 -2.31
N HIS A 22 7.36 9.43 -2.82
CA HIS A 22 6.87 10.56 -2.01
C HIS A 22 5.64 10.18 -1.16
N VAL A 23 5.15 8.94 -1.26
CA VAL A 23 3.98 8.44 -0.53
C VAL A 23 4.44 7.55 0.62
N ASP A 24 4.10 7.94 1.85
CA ASP A 24 4.34 7.10 3.03
C ASP A 24 3.29 5.98 3.17
N VAL A 25 3.45 4.94 2.36
CA VAL A 25 2.58 3.77 2.38
C VAL A 25 2.64 3.04 3.73
N LYS A 26 3.80 3.04 4.39
CA LYS A 26 3.98 2.36 5.69
C LYS A 26 3.18 3.07 6.79
N GLY A 27 3.23 4.40 6.82
CA GLY A 27 2.39 5.22 7.70
C GLY A 27 0.90 5.00 7.43
N CYS A 28 0.51 4.93 6.15
CA CYS A 28 -0.87 4.65 5.75
C CYS A 28 -1.37 3.30 6.28
N VAL A 29 -0.60 2.22 6.12
CA VAL A 29 -0.99 0.88 6.57
C VAL A 29 -1.06 0.83 8.11
N ARG A 30 -0.10 1.44 8.81
CA ARG A 30 -0.13 1.53 10.29
C ARG A 30 -1.35 2.30 10.80
N MET A 31 -1.70 3.40 10.13
CA MET A 31 -2.90 4.17 10.45
C MET A 31 -4.17 3.33 10.28
N LEU A 32 -4.26 2.53 9.20
CA LEU A 32 -5.39 1.63 8.98
C LEU A 32 -5.44 0.52 10.04
N GLN A 33 -4.31 -0.07 10.40
CA GLN A 33 -4.22 -1.10 11.45
C GLN A 33 -4.62 -0.58 12.84
N ALA A 34 -4.53 0.74 13.08
CA ALA A 34 -5.00 1.36 14.32
C ALA A 34 -6.53 1.59 14.34
N GLN A 35 -7.23 1.39 13.22
CA GLN A 35 -8.69 1.50 13.14
C GLN A 35 -9.37 0.15 13.43
N PRO A 36 -10.67 0.14 13.79
CA PRO A 36 -11.43 -1.10 13.94
C PRO A 36 -11.36 -1.95 12.67
N ALA A 37 -11.11 -3.26 12.82
CA ALA A 37 -10.89 -4.21 11.72
C ALA A 37 -11.99 -4.14 10.63
N VAL A 38 -13.26 -4.05 11.05
CA VAL A 38 -14.42 -3.95 10.14
C VAL A 38 -14.33 -2.79 9.14
N LYS A 39 -13.62 -1.71 9.50
CA LYS A 39 -13.40 -0.54 8.63
C LYS A 39 -12.05 -0.63 7.89
N ALA A 40 -11.03 -1.16 8.55
CA ALA A 40 -9.67 -1.20 8.03
C ALA A 40 -9.49 -2.29 6.96
N GLU A 41 -10.08 -3.45 7.15
CA GLU A 41 -9.81 -4.64 6.35
C GLU A 41 -10.21 -4.53 4.87
N PRO A 42 -11.37 -3.94 4.50
CA PRO A 42 -11.68 -3.66 3.09
C PRO A 42 -10.65 -2.74 2.44
N LEU A 43 -10.13 -1.76 3.18
CA LEU A 43 -9.15 -0.80 2.68
C LEU A 43 -7.75 -1.42 2.56
N LEU A 44 -7.37 -2.30 3.49
CA LEU A 44 -6.15 -3.10 3.39
C LEU A 44 -6.23 -4.07 2.20
N ASN A 45 -7.40 -4.69 1.96
CA ASN A 45 -7.63 -5.53 0.79
C ASN A 45 -7.58 -4.74 -0.52
N ALA A 46 -8.10 -3.51 -0.56
CA ALA A 46 -7.93 -2.64 -1.72
C ALA A 46 -6.45 -2.36 -2.02
N LEU A 47 -5.62 -2.14 -0.98
CA LEU A 47 -4.17 -2.01 -1.15
C LEU A 47 -3.49 -3.32 -1.58
N ARG A 48 -4.02 -4.50 -1.20
CA ARG A 48 -3.46 -5.80 -1.58
C ARG A 48 -3.75 -6.17 -3.03
N TYR A 49 -4.98 -5.95 -3.47
CA TYR A 49 -5.48 -6.53 -4.72
C TYR A 49 -5.62 -5.54 -5.85
N THR A 50 -5.72 -4.24 -5.55
CA THR A 50 -5.93 -3.22 -6.58
C THR A 50 -4.63 -2.52 -6.97
N THR A 51 -3.55 -2.62 -6.20
CA THR A 51 -2.29 -1.95 -6.55
C THR A 51 -1.48 -2.70 -7.59
N LYS A 52 -0.76 -1.97 -8.44
CA LYS A 52 0.02 -2.47 -9.57
C LYS A 52 1.40 -2.99 -9.14
N HIS A 53 2.16 -2.22 -8.34
CA HIS A 53 3.58 -2.52 -8.11
C HIS A 53 3.87 -3.30 -6.80
N LEU A 54 2.86 -3.62 -5.99
CA LEU A 54 3.05 -4.29 -4.69
C LEU A 54 3.82 -5.61 -4.78
N ASN A 55 3.59 -6.40 -5.84
CA ASN A 55 4.16 -7.74 -6.00
C ASN A 55 5.46 -7.78 -6.81
N GLU A 56 5.97 -6.64 -7.26
CA GLU A 56 7.20 -6.57 -8.04
C GLU A 56 8.46 -6.85 -7.21
N GLU A 57 9.52 -7.33 -7.85
CA GLU A 57 10.80 -7.62 -7.18
C GLU A 57 11.40 -6.40 -6.48
N ASN A 58 11.22 -5.21 -7.07
CA ASN A 58 11.71 -3.93 -6.55
C ASN A 58 11.01 -3.47 -5.27
N THR A 59 9.84 -4.04 -4.94
CA THR A 59 9.10 -3.67 -3.73
C THR A 59 9.77 -4.23 -2.47
N PRO A 60 10.13 -3.41 -1.46
CA PRO A 60 10.79 -3.89 -0.25
C PRO A 60 10.01 -5.00 0.46
N LYS A 61 10.69 -6.10 0.82
CA LYS A 61 10.08 -7.26 1.51
C LYS A 61 9.30 -6.87 2.77
N ASN A 62 9.79 -5.89 3.52
CA ASN A 62 9.12 -5.40 4.73
C ASN A 62 7.72 -4.82 4.45
N ILE A 63 7.51 -4.18 3.29
CA ILE A 63 6.24 -3.59 2.91
C ILE A 63 5.29 -4.67 2.40
N ARG A 64 5.80 -5.62 1.60
CA ARG A 64 5.06 -6.83 1.20
C ARG A 64 4.56 -7.60 2.42
N ASN A 65 5.42 -7.84 3.41
CA ASN A 65 5.03 -8.53 4.64
C ASN A 65 4.02 -7.76 5.50
N LEU A 66 3.98 -6.43 5.39
CA LEU A 66 3.01 -5.59 6.12
C LEU A 66 1.59 -5.73 5.56
N LEU A 67 1.50 -6.04 4.27
CA LEU A 67 0.24 -6.29 3.56
C LEU A 67 0.01 -7.78 3.29
N ALA A 68 0.97 -8.66 3.55
CA ALA A 68 0.77 -10.10 3.56
C ALA A 68 -0.01 -10.47 4.81
N ALA A 69 -1.29 -10.77 4.65
CA ALA A 69 -2.10 -11.50 5.62
C ALA A 69 -2.45 -12.86 5.00
#